data_AF-A0A965P9F7-F1
#
_entry.id   AF-A0A965P9F7-F1
#
_cell.length_a   1.000
_cell.length_b   1.000
_cell.length_c   1.000
_cell.angle_alpha   90.00
_cell.angle_beta   90.00
_cell.angle_gamma   90.00
#
_symmetry.space_group_name_H-M   'P 1'
#
loop_
_entity.id
_entity.type
_entity.pdbx_description
1 polymer ?
#
loop_
_entity_poly.entity_id
_entity_poly.type
_entity_poly.pdbx_seq_one_letter_code
_entity_poly.pdbx_strand_id
1 'polypeptide(L)'
;MSEAGTGAQGVPEASESMTLEDAQRIIRELRKENADRRVKAKEAETRLQEREQQDMAAKQEWEKLASQYKSELDAVKSRASVADELEADMRETLEAQIKALPRQFQSSIPDLGSPARTLKWLNANRHLFQLPTPPQTNAGEQGDRGPAPLSDDMKTLAAGLGISAEKMAEYARRKS
;
A
#
# COMPACT_ATOMS: atom_id res chain seq x y z
N MET A 1 -15.35 -24.19 125.31
CA MET A 1 -14.31 -25.23 125.17
C MET A 1 -14.17 -25.47 123.68
N SER A 2 -13.19 -24.80 123.08
CA SER A 2 -11.93 -25.41 122.59
C SER A 2 -12.13 -25.88 121.15
N GLU A 3 -11.55 -25.17 120.17
CA GLU A 3 -10.24 -25.51 119.54
C GLU A 3 -10.34 -26.83 118.77
N ALA A 4 -9.88 -27.01 117.53
CA ALA A 4 -9.04 -26.24 116.62
C ALA A 4 -9.15 -26.95 115.24
N GLY A 5 -8.52 -26.39 114.20
CA GLY A 5 -8.21 -27.21 113.01
C GLY A 5 -8.33 -26.52 111.67
N THR A 6 -7.89 -25.27 111.54
CA THR A 6 -7.60 -24.65 110.25
C THR A 6 -6.37 -25.32 109.62
N GLY A 7 -6.52 -25.93 108.45
CA GLY A 7 -5.40 -26.45 107.67
C GLY A 7 -5.84 -26.84 106.26
N ALA A 8 -5.00 -26.47 105.26
CA ALA A 8 -5.17 -26.58 103.80
C ALA A 8 -5.96 -25.41 103.18
N GLN A 9 -5.47 -24.61 102.24
CA GLN A 9 -4.29 -24.65 101.37
C GLN A 9 -3.96 -23.21 100.97
N GLY A 10 -2.70 -22.80 101.12
CA GLY A 10 -2.20 -21.57 100.50
C GLY A 10 -2.04 -21.79 99.01
N VAL A 11 -2.90 -21.16 98.21
CA VAL A 11 -2.64 -20.91 96.79
C VAL A 11 -1.79 -19.64 96.74
N PRO A 12 -0.59 -19.63 96.14
CA PRO A 12 0.11 -18.39 95.91
C PRO A 12 -0.56 -17.68 94.71
N GLU A 13 -1.54 -16.82 94.97
CA GLU A 13 -1.93 -15.78 94.01
C GLU A 13 -0.85 -14.70 94.00
N ALA A 14 0.23 -14.95 93.26
CA ALA A 14 1.08 -13.88 92.76
C ALA A 14 0.32 -13.18 91.62
N SER A 15 -0.63 -12.33 91.99
CA SER A 15 -1.06 -11.24 91.11
C SER A 15 0.10 -10.25 91.05
N GLU A 16 0.95 -10.38 90.03
CA GLU A 16 1.97 -9.38 89.71
C GLU A 16 1.27 -8.03 89.50
N SER A 17 1.24 -7.21 90.55
CA SER A 17 0.75 -5.85 90.49
C SER A 17 1.76 -5.04 89.68
N MET A 18 1.37 -4.75 88.44
CA MET A 18 2.16 -3.93 87.51
C MET A 18 2.62 -2.65 88.21
N THR A 19 3.94 -2.50 88.36
CA THR A 19 4.49 -1.38 89.11
C THR A 19 4.39 -0.09 88.31
N LEU A 20 4.52 1.07 88.97
CA LEU A 20 4.56 2.37 88.29
C LEU A 20 5.72 2.44 87.28
N GLU A 21 6.83 1.79 87.57
CA GLU A 21 7.99 1.71 86.68
C GLU A 21 7.69 0.86 85.44
N ASP A 22 6.95 -0.23 85.59
CA ASP A 22 6.47 -1.05 84.47
C ASP A 22 5.52 -0.27 83.55
N ALA A 23 4.60 0.51 84.13
CA ALA A 23 3.71 1.38 83.38
C ALA A 23 4.48 2.45 82.58
N GLN A 24 5.50 3.07 83.18
CA GLN A 24 6.32 4.06 82.50
C GLN A 24 7.19 3.45 81.38
N ARG A 25 7.68 2.22 81.56
CA ARG A 25 8.38 1.46 80.51
C ARG A 25 7.46 1.17 79.34
N ILE A 26 6.27 0.61 79.60
CA ILE A 26 5.28 0.28 78.57
C ILE A 26 4.85 1.53 77.79
N ILE A 27 4.63 2.67 78.47
CA ILE A 27 4.27 3.94 77.79
C ILE A 27 5.38 4.39 76.84
N ARG A 28 6.66 4.27 77.24
CA ARG A 28 7.79 4.65 76.37
C ARG A 28 7.90 3.73 75.15
N GLU A 29 7.71 2.43 75.34
CA GLU A 29 7.71 1.43 74.26
C GLU A 29 6.56 1.68 73.28
N LEU A 30 5.34 1.89 73.77
CA LEU A 30 4.17 2.21 72.95
C LEU A 30 4.33 3.52 72.17
N ARG A 31 4.98 4.54 72.76
CA ARG A 31 5.28 5.80 72.05
C ARG A 31 6.27 5.58 70.92
N LYS A 32 7.32 4.79 71.17
CA LYS A 32 8.32 4.44 70.15
C LYS A 32 7.68 3.64 69.02
N GLU A 33 6.90 2.62 69.35
CA GLU A 33 6.20 1.80 68.38
C GLU A 33 5.21 2.63 67.53
N ASN A 34 4.45 3.53 68.14
CA ASN A 34 3.55 4.41 67.41
C ASN A 34 4.31 5.38 66.49
N ALA A 35 5.46 5.90 66.92
CA ALA A 35 6.31 6.73 66.07
C ALA A 35 6.82 5.94 64.85
N ASP A 36 7.31 4.72 65.08
CA ASP A 36 7.79 3.83 64.01
C ASP A 36 6.66 3.44 63.04
N ARG A 37 5.46 3.14 63.55
CA ARG A 37 4.27 2.86 62.73
C ARG A 37 3.86 4.06 61.87
N ARG A 38 3.92 5.28 62.41
CA ARG A 38 3.61 6.51 61.65
C ARG A 38 4.61 6.75 60.54
N VAL A 39 5.90 6.51 60.77
CA VAL A 39 6.94 6.62 59.72
C VAL A 39 6.69 5.58 58.64
N LYS A 40 6.51 4.30 59.01
CA LYS A 40 6.22 3.22 58.05
C LYS A 40 4.94 3.46 57.25
N ALA A 41 3.89 3.98 57.89
CA ALA A 41 2.64 4.32 57.20
C ALA A 41 2.84 5.41 56.15
N LYS A 42 3.59 6.47 56.49
CA LYS A 42 3.93 7.53 55.54
C LYS A 42 4.78 7.02 54.38
N GLU A 43 5.79 6.19 54.65
CA GLU A 43 6.62 5.59 53.59
C GLU A 43 5.83 4.65 52.68
N ALA A 44 4.86 3.90 53.22
CA ALA A 44 3.98 3.07 52.43
C ALA A 44 3.03 3.90 51.56
N GLU A 45 2.48 4.99 52.11
CA GLU A 45 1.61 5.91 51.39
C GLU A 45 2.36 6.61 50.25
N THR A 46 3.57 7.12 50.49
CA THR A 46 4.37 7.75 49.42
C THR A 46 4.72 6.75 48.33
N ARG A 47 5.11 5.51 48.68
CA ARG A 47 5.39 4.47 47.68
C ARG A 47 4.16 4.09 46.85
N LEU A 48 2.98 4.08 47.46
CA LEU A 48 1.73 3.84 46.74
C LEU A 48 1.43 4.99 45.76
N GLN A 49 1.56 6.24 46.22
CA GLN A 49 1.37 7.41 45.37
C GLN A 49 2.37 7.46 44.20
N GLU A 50 3.65 7.14 44.45
CA GLU A 50 4.66 7.05 43.40
C GLU A 50 4.34 5.97 42.36
N ARG A 51 3.89 4.80 42.80
CA ARG A 51 3.45 3.72 41.88
C ARG A 51 2.23 4.12 41.07
N GLU A 52 1.23 4.70 41.70
CA GLU A 52 0.03 5.18 41.00
C GLU A 52 0.39 6.24 39.95
N GLN A 53 1.30 7.17 40.27
CA GLN A 53 1.79 8.16 39.31
C GLN A 53 2.54 7.52 38.14
N GLN A 54 3.41 6.53 38.41
CA GLN A 54 4.13 5.79 37.38
C GLN A 54 3.17 5.01 36.46
N ASP A 55 2.17 4.34 37.03
CA ASP A 55 1.17 3.60 36.27
C ASP A 55 0.32 4.52 35.40
N MET A 56 -0.04 5.70 35.91
CA MET A 56 -0.79 6.71 35.15
C MET A 56 0.05 7.30 34.01
N ALA A 57 1.32 7.61 34.26
CA ALA A 57 2.24 8.07 33.22
C ALA A 57 2.44 7.00 32.14
N ALA A 58 2.64 5.75 32.53
CA ALA A 58 2.76 4.64 31.58
C ALA A 58 1.50 4.49 30.71
N LYS A 59 0.30 4.54 31.31
CA LYS A 59 -0.97 4.48 30.57
C LYS A 59 -1.09 5.61 29.54
N GLN A 60 -0.71 6.84 29.90
CA GLN A 60 -0.74 7.98 28.98
C GLN A 60 0.21 7.78 27.80
N GLU A 61 1.42 7.27 28.04
CA GLU A 61 2.37 6.99 26.96
C GLU A 61 1.87 5.88 26.03
N TRP A 62 1.28 4.82 26.59
CA TRP A 62 0.65 3.75 25.78
C TRP A 62 -0.51 4.26 24.93
N GLU A 63 -1.35 5.14 25.49
CA GLU A 63 -2.47 5.74 24.76
C GLU A 63 -2.00 6.63 23.61
N LYS A 64 -0.99 7.47 23.84
CA LYS A 64 -0.36 8.28 22.78
C LYS A 64 0.21 7.40 21.68
N LEU A 65 0.96 6.36 22.05
CA LEU A 65 1.59 5.45 21.10
C LEU A 65 0.54 4.69 20.27
N ALA A 66 -0.51 4.19 20.91
CA ALA A 66 -1.62 3.52 20.23
C ALA A 66 -2.34 4.45 19.25
N SER A 67 -2.55 5.71 19.64
CA SER A 67 -3.14 6.73 18.77
C SER A 67 -2.26 7.01 17.53
N GLN A 68 -0.94 7.14 17.73
CA GLN A 68 0.02 7.31 16.64
C GLN A 68 -0.03 6.12 15.67
N TYR A 69 0.10 4.89 16.18
CA TYR A 69 0.04 3.69 15.33
C TYR A 69 -1.27 3.58 14.57
N LYS A 70 -2.40 3.90 15.20
CA LYS A 70 -3.69 3.89 14.53
C LYS A 70 -3.71 4.88 13.36
N SER A 71 -3.22 6.10 13.57
CA SER A 71 -3.17 7.13 12.53
C SER A 71 -2.26 6.74 11.35
N GLU A 72 -1.10 6.14 11.64
CA GLU A 72 -0.17 5.67 10.62
C GLU A 72 -0.77 4.50 9.83
N LEU A 73 -1.41 3.57 10.53
CA LEU A 73 -2.04 2.41 9.93
C LEU A 73 -3.23 2.81 9.04
N ASP A 74 -4.04 3.78 9.46
CA ASP A 74 -5.12 4.32 8.63
C ASP A 74 -4.58 5.05 7.39
N ALA A 75 -3.46 5.78 7.51
CA ALA A 75 -2.79 6.43 6.39
C ALA A 75 -2.16 5.42 5.41
N VAL A 76 -1.62 4.30 5.90
CA VAL A 76 -1.08 3.23 5.06
C VAL A 76 -2.21 2.49 4.35
N LYS A 77 -3.30 2.17 5.05
CA LYS A 77 -4.46 1.49 4.46
C LYS A 77 -5.09 2.30 3.33
N SER A 78 -5.26 3.61 3.51
CA SER A 78 -5.82 4.46 2.45
C SER A 78 -4.94 4.47 1.20
N ARG A 79 -3.61 4.56 1.37
CA ARG A 79 -2.65 4.46 0.26
C ARG A 79 -2.66 3.09 -0.41
N ALA A 80 -2.79 2.01 0.36
CA ALA A 80 -2.87 0.66 -0.18
C ALA A 80 -4.11 0.48 -1.07
N SER A 81 -5.28 0.97 -0.63
CA SER A 81 -6.51 0.93 -1.44
C SER A 81 -6.34 1.65 -2.78
N VAL A 82 -5.73 2.84 -2.78
CA VAL A 82 -5.46 3.59 -4.02
C VAL A 82 -4.46 2.86 -4.91
N ALA A 83 -3.45 2.21 -4.33
CA ALA A 83 -2.48 1.43 -5.09
C ALA A 83 -3.13 0.18 -5.73
N ASP A 84 -4.03 -0.50 -5.03
CA ASP A 84 -4.76 -1.66 -5.54
C ASP A 84 -5.71 -1.26 -6.69
N GLU A 85 -6.43 -0.14 -6.54
CA GLU A 85 -7.27 0.43 -7.61
C GLU A 85 -6.44 0.77 -8.84
N LEU A 86 -5.30 1.46 -8.65
CA LEU A 86 -4.41 1.81 -9.75
C LEU A 86 -3.82 0.57 -10.42
N GLU A 87 -3.46 -0.46 -9.66
CA GLU A 87 -2.97 -1.72 -10.23
C GLU A 87 -4.05 -2.41 -11.08
N ALA A 88 -5.30 -2.41 -10.62
CA ALA A 88 -6.43 -2.95 -11.37
C ALA A 88 -6.64 -2.19 -12.69
N ASP A 89 -6.67 -0.85 -12.65
CA ASP A 89 -6.78 0.00 -13.83
C ASP A 89 -5.63 -0.24 -14.83
N MET A 90 -4.41 -0.44 -14.32
CA MET A 90 -3.24 -0.75 -15.14
C MET A 90 -3.34 -2.13 -15.78
N ARG A 91 -3.90 -3.14 -15.08
CA ARG A 91 -4.17 -4.46 -15.66
C ARG A 91 -5.20 -4.38 -16.77
N GLU A 92 -6.31 -3.68 -16.54
CA GLU A 92 -7.35 -3.48 -17.56
C GLU A 92 -6.79 -2.75 -18.79
N THR A 93 -6.01 -1.69 -18.56
CA THR A 93 -5.35 -0.94 -19.63
C THR A 93 -4.37 -1.82 -20.41
N LEU A 94 -3.58 -2.64 -19.72
CA LEU A 94 -2.66 -3.58 -20.36
C LEU A 94 -3.43 -4.59 -21.22
N GLU A 95 -4.49 -5.20 -20.70
CA GLU A 95 -5.32 -6.13 -21.46
C GLU A 95 -5.94 -5.47 -22.69
N ALA A 96 -6.45 -4.25 -22.56
CA ALA A 96 -7.03 -3.51 -23.69
C ALA A 96 -5.97 -3.24 -24.78
N GLN A 97 -4.76 -2.87 -24.39
CA GLN A 97 -3.66 -2.67 -25.34
C GLN A 97 -3.24 -3.98 -26.00
N ILE A 98 -3.15 -5.09 -25.25
CA ILE A 98 -2.83 -6.41 -25.81
C ILE A 98 -3.92 -6.85 -26.80
N LYS A 99 -5.20 -6.67 -26.46
CA LYS A 99 -6.33 -7.01 -27.35
C LYS A 99 -6.34 -6.16 -28.62
N ALA A 100 -5.89 -4.91 -28.56
CA ALA A 100 -5.77 -4.03 -29.72
C ALA A 100 -4.61 -4.39 -30.64
N LEU A 101 -3.61 -5.13 -30.16
CA LEU A 101 -2.51 -5.60 -30.99
C LEU A 101 -2.94 -6.72 -31.95
N PRO A 102 -2.37 -6.76 -33.17
CA PRO A 102 -2.55 -7.89 -34.08
C PRO A 102 -2.21 -9.23 -33.41
N ARG A 103 -3.01 -10.27 -33.66
CA ARG A 103 -2.89 -11.58 -32.99
C ARG A 103 -1.48 -12.19 -33.06
N GLN A 104 -0.76 -11.98 -34.16
CA GLN A 104 0.61 -12.49 -34.33
C GLN A 104 1.61 -11.94 -33.31
N PHE A 105 1.34 -10.77 -32.73
CA PHE A 105 2.23 -10.11 -31.78
C PHE A 105 1.85 -10.34 -30.32
N GLN A 106 0.61 -10.79 -30.04
CA GLN A 106 0.12 -10.98 -28.68
C GLN A 106 0.95 -12.02 -27.90
N SER A 107 1.43 -13.07 -28.57
CA SER A 107 2.29 -14.10 -27.97
C SER A 107 3.73 -13.65 -27.72
N SER A 108 4.15 -12.51 -28.27
CA SER A 108 5.52 -12.01 -28.18
C SER A 108 5.73 -11.07 -26.98
N ILE A 109 4.70 -10.85 -26.19
CA ILE A 109 4.73 -9.93 -25.04
C ILE A 109 5.26 -10.70 -23.82
N PRO A 110 6.36 -10.25 -23.21
CA PRO A 110 6.93 -10.91 -22.03
C PRO A 110 6.08 -10.67 -20.79
N ASP A 111 5.94 -11.69 -19.95
CA ASP A 111 5.41 -11.52 -18.59
C ASP A 111 6.53 -11.04 -17.65
N LEU A 112 6.46 -9.77 -17.25
CA LEU A 112 7.44 -9.13 -16.36
C LEU A 112 6.98 -9.10 -14.89
N GLY A 113 5.87 -9.78 -14.57
CA GLY A 113 5.33 -9.91 -13.21
C GLY A 113 4.67 -8.66 -12.63
N SER A 114 4.66 -7.53 -13.36
CA SER A 114 3.98 -6.30 -12.94
C SER A 114 3.36 -5.61 -14.17
N PRO A 115 2.07 -5.22 -14.12
CA PRO A 115 1.39 -4.53 -15.21
C PRO A 115 2.12 -3.25 -15.64
N ALA A 116 2.66 -2.51 -14.67
CA ALA A 116 3.45 -1.31 -14.90
C ALA A 116 4.70 -1.56 -15.75
N ARG A 117 5.41 -2.65 -15.47
CA ARG A 117 6.63 -3.01 -16.22
C ARG A 117 6.28 -3.43 -17.63
N THR A 118 5.22 -4.24 -17.79
CA THR A 118 4.76 -4.69 -19.10
C THR A 118 4.26 -3.53 -19.95
N LEU A 119 3.48 -2.59 -19.39
CA LEU A 119 3.06 -1.36 -20.08
C LEU A 119 4.25 -0.49 -20.51
N LYS A 120 5.24 -0.30 -19.63
CA LYS A 120 6.46 0.45 -19.95
C LYS A 120 7.24 -0.19 -21.09
N TRP A 121 7.38 -1.52 -21.06
CA TRP A 121 8.01 -2.28 -22.14
C TRP A 121 7.22 -2.14 -23.45
N LEU A 122 5.89 -2.29 -23.39
CA LEU A 122 5.02 -2.20 -24.56
C LEU A 122 5.12 -0.82 -25.24
N ASN A 123 5.16 0.24 -24.45
CA ASN A 123 5.34 1.60 -24.94
C ASN A 123 6.72 1.82 -25.57
N ALA A 124 7.80 1.30 -24.97
CA ALA A 124 9.14 1.39 -25.54
C ALA A 124 9.28 0.62 -26.87
N ASN A 125 8.58 -0.52 -26.96
CA ASN A 125 8.64 -1.43 -28.11
C ASN A 125 7.51 -1.21 -29.11
N ARG A 126 6.79 -0.07 -29.04
CA ARG A 126 5.60 0.17 -29.85
C ARG A 126 5.86 0.11 -31.36
N HIS A 127 7.07 0.43 -31.77
CA HIS A 127 7.54 0.34 -33.16
C HIS A 127 7.57 -1.10 -33.71
N LEU A 128 7.77 -2.12 -32.85
CA LEU A 128 7.78 -3.53 -33.27
C LEU A 128 6.39 -4.03 -33.70
N PHE A 129 5.33 -3.33 -33.29
CA PHE A 129 3.94 -3.75 -33.51
C PHE A 129 3.24 -2.97 -34.63
N GLN A 130 3.94 -2.08 -35.31
CA GLN A 130 3.41 -1.34 -36.45
C GLN A 130 3.45 -2.25 -37.68
N LEU A 131 2.30 -2.48 -38.32
CA LEU A 131 2.31 -3.10 -39.64
C LEU A 131 2.91 -2.08 -40.62
N PRO A 132 3.84 -2.49 -41.51
CA PRO A 132 4.30 -1.63 -42.57
C PRO A 132 3.11 -1.23 -43.43
N THR A 133 2.90 0.08 -43.60
CA THR A 133 1.91 0.56 -44.56
C THR A 133 2.30 0.01 -45.93
N PRO A 134 1.43 -0.78 -46.60
CA PRO A 134 1.77 -1.29 -47.91
C PRO A 134 2.05 -0.08 -48.82
N PRO A 135 3.11 -0.15 -49.66
CA PRO A 135 3.33 0.89 -50.66
C PRO A 135 2.05 1.02 -51.48
N GLN A 136 1.61 2.26 -51.73
CA GLN A 136 0.46 2.57 -52.56
C GLN A 136 0.76 2.15 -54.00
N THR A 137 0.75 0.85 -54.29
CA THR A 137 0.80 0.29 -55.63
C THR A 137 -0.60 0.33 -56.20
N ASN A 138 -1.19 1.52 -56.26
CA ASN A 138 -2.42 1.74 -56.99
C ASN A 138 -2.07 1.87 -58.48
N ALA A 139 -1.52 0.78 -59.04
CA ALA A 139 -1.11 0.65 -60.43
C ALA A 139 -2.31 0.37 -61.37
N GLY A 140 -3.52 0.76 -60.97
CA GLY A 140 -4.75 0.47 -61.70
C GLY A 140 -5.88 1.49 -61.55
N GLU A 141 -5.77 2.50 -60.67
CA GLU A 141 -6.85 3.48 -60.44
C GLU A 141 -6.67 4.80 -61.24
N GLN A 142 -5.70 4.83 -62.16
CA GLN A 142 -5.71 5.75 -63.30
C GLN A 142 -5.96 4.95 -64.59
N GLY A 143 -7.20 4.48 -64.73
CA GLY A 143 -7.75 4.05 -66.02
C GLY A 143 -8.13 5.21 -66.94
N ASP A 144 -7.57 6.41 -66.74
CA ASP A 144 -7.68 7.50 -67.71
C ASP A 144 -6.55 7.36 -68.72
N ARG A 145 -6.76 6.51 -69.74
CA ARG A 145 -5.95 6.53 -70.95
C ARG A 145 -6.20 7.85 -71.66
N GLY A 146 -5.45 8.88 -71.26
CA GLY A 146 -5.16 10.00 -72.15
C GLY A 146 -4.66 9.47 -73.50
N PRO A 147 -4.92 10.19 -74.61
CA PRO A 147 -4.75 9.68 -75.96
C PRO A 147 -3.32 9.15 -76.17
N ALA A 148 -3.21 7.86 -76.52
CA ALA A 148 -1.93 7.24 -76.83
C ALA A 148 -1.28 7.99 -78.00
N PRO A 149 -0.02 8.47 -77.87
CA PRO A 149 0.68 9.12 -78.96
C PRO A 149 0.89 8.12 -80.11
N LEU A 150 0.70 8.58 -81.35
CA LEU A 150 0.88 7.78 -82.56
C LEU A 150 2.30 7.16 -82.58
N SER A 151 2.42 5.88 -82.93
CA SER A 151 3.73 5.26 -83.14
C SER A 151 4.48 5.94 -84.29
N ASP A 152 5.81 5.92 -84.23
CA ASP A 152 6.64 6.64 -85.21
C ASP A 152 6.46 6.10 -86.64
N ASP A 153 6.16 4.81 -86.78
CA ASP A 153 5.79 4.18 -88.07
C ASP A 153 4.48 4.73 -88.66
N MET A 154 3.54 5.13 -87.81
CA MET A 154 2.30 5.75 -88.28
C MET A 154 2.49 7.22 -88.64
N LYS A 155 3.44 7.92 -88.01
CA LYS A 155 3.77 9.31 -88.35
C LYS A 155 4.48 9.39 -89.71
N THR A 156 5.37 8.45 -90.00
CA THR A 156 6.06 8.39 -91.30
C THR A 156 5.10 8.03 -92.43
N LEU A 157 4.16 7.11 -92.20
CA LEU A 157 3.09 6.81 -93.15
C LEU A 157 2.15 8.01 -93.37
N ALA A 158 1.78 8.73 -92.32
CA ALA A 158 0.96 9.93 -92.40
C ALA A 158 1.64 11.04 -93.24
N ALA A 159 2.94 11.23 -93.05
CA ALA A 159 3.75 12.17 -93.84
C ALA A 159 3.84 11.77 -95.31
N GLY A 160 4.00 10.48 -95.61
CA GLY A 160 4.03 9.96 -96.97
C GLY A 160 2.68 10.05 -97.71
N LEU A 161 1.57 10.01 -96.98
CA LEU A 161 0.21 10.10 -97.52
C LEU A 161 -0.37 11.53 -97.51
N GLY A 162 0.36 12.51 -96.97
CA GLY A 162 -0.09 13.91 -96.86
C GLY A 162 -1.27 14.11 -95.91
N ILE A 163 -1.48 13.21 -94.95
CA ILE A 163 -2.58 13.27 -93.99
C ILE A 163 -2.02 13.72 -92.63
N SER A 164 -2.76 14.56 -91.90
CA SER A 164 -2.34 14.97 -90.55
C SER A 164 -2.28 13.79 -89.59
N ALA A 165 -1.31 13.81 -88.67
CA ALA A 165 -1.14 12.75 -87.67
C ALA A 165 -2.41 12.51 -86.84
N GLU A 166 -3.24 13.54 -86.65
CA GLU A 166 -4.54 13.47 -85.97
C GLU A 166 -5.58 12.65 -86.75
N LYS A 167 -5.69 12.82 -88.07
CA LYS A 167 -6.61 12.03 -88.91
C LYS A 167 -6.21 10.56 -88.97
N MET A 168 -4.91 10.27 -88.96
CA MET A 168 -4.42 8.89 -88.87
C MET A 168 -4.71 8.26 -87.50
N ALA A 169 -4.63 9.04 -86.41
CA ALA A 169 -5.04 8.59 -85.08
C ALA A 169 -6.53 8.21 -85.07
N GLU A 170 -7.37 9.01 -85.71
CA GLU A 170 -8.81 8.77 -85.81
C GLU A 170 -9.14 7.52 -86.65
N TYR A 171 -8.44 7.31 -87.77
CA TYR A 171 -8.62 6.12 -88.61
C TYR A 171 -8.21 4.84 -87.89
N ALA A 172 -7.13 4.88 -87.11
CA ALA A 172 -6.70 3.76 -86.27
C ALA A 172 -7.73 3.44 -85.17
N ARG A 173 -8.34 4.45 -84.55
CA ARG A 173 -9.42 4.28 -83.55
C ARG A 173 -10.68 3.64 -84.11
N ARG A 174 -11.03 3.90 -85.37
CA ARG A 174 -12.24 3.34 -86.00
C ARG A 174 -12.07 1.87 -86.42
N LYS A 175 -10.84 1.39 -86.52
CA LYS A 175 -10.51 0.03 -86.98
C LYS A 175 -10.13 -0.93 -85.85
N SER A 176 -10.01 -0.45 -84.60
CA SER A 176 -9.92 -1.25 -83.38
C SER A 176 -11.28 -1.48 -82.76
#